data_AF-A0A8W8IYF3-F1
#
_entry.id   AF-A0A8W8IYF3-F1
#
_cell.length_a   1.000
_cell.length_b   1.000
_cell.length_c   1.000
_cell.angle_alpha   90.00
_cell.angle_beta   90.00
_cell.angle_gamma   90.00
#
_symmetry.space_group_name_H-M   'P 1'
#
loop_
_entity.id
_entity.type
_entity.pdbx_description
1 polymer ?
#
loop_
_entity_poly.entity_id
_entity_poly.type
_entity_poly.pdbx_seq_one_letter_code
_entity_poly.pdbx_strand_id
1 'polypeptide(L)'
;GILEIYRKKDIEENGVIEQKLSGDTFNASSISIFAQVPQFALVGASEVFASVSGLEFAYSQAPSFMQGLVMGLFLMTSGIGNYVSEAILEIVKEATGADPPDAWFPEEMNDGKTENLFFMLAALMAVNTLVFVVVAYFYKYKAPEETQYLEVEKVVDPDKPPPYEQTTGGFHENPGYSEHPESTRL
;
A
#
# COMPACT_ATOMS: atom_id res chain seq x y z
N GLY A 1 -18.38 -6.72 -9.79
CA GLY A 1 -18.97 -6.72 -11.14
C GLY A 1 -19.74 -8.01 -11.37
N ILE A 2 -19.04 -9.09 -11.70
CA ILE A 2 -19.65 -10.39 -12.01
C ILE A 2 -20.58 -10.90 -10.89
N LEU A 3 -20.13 -10.91 -9.65
CA LEU A 3 -20.95 -11.35 -8.51
C LEU A 3 -22.22 -10.50 -8.34
N GLU A 4 -22.15 -9.21 -8.65
CA GLU A 4 -23.31 -8.31 -8.57
C GLU A 4 -24.36 -8.64 -9.64
N ILE A 5 -23.93 -8.97 -10.85
CA ILE A 5 -24.83 -9.46 -11.91
C ILE A 5 -25.53 -10.75 -11.48
N TYR A 6 -24.78 -11.71 -10.91
CA TYR A 6 -25.35 -12.94 -10.38
C TYR A 6 -26.34 -12.69 -9.24
N ARG A 7 -26.02 -11.78 -8.33
CA ARG A 7 -26.86 -11.40 -7.19
C ARG A 7 -28.20 -10.78 -7.62
N LYS A 8 -28.17 -9.88 -8.61
CA LYS A 8 -29.39 -9.29 -9.16
C LYS A 8 -30.25 -10.31 -9.89
N LYS A 9 -29.62 -11.18 -10.68
CA LYS A 9 -30.31 -12.28 -11.35
C LYS A 9 -30.99 -13.23 -10.35
N ASP A 10 -30.34 -13.53 -9.23
CA ASP A 10 -30.95 -14.33 -8.16
C ASP A 10 -32.20 -13.65 -7.58
N ILE A 11 -32.17 -12.33 -7.39
CA ILE A 11 -33.35 -11.56 -6.93
C ILE A 11 -34.49 -11.59 -7.96
N GLU A 12 -34.16 -11.47 -9.25
CA GLU A 12 -35.15 -11.55 -10.33
C GLU A 12 -35.81 -12.94 -10.43
N GLU A 13 -35.05 -14.02 -10.21
CA GLU A 13 -35.53 -15.40 -10.34
C GLU A 13 -36.21 -15.92 -9.07
N ASN A 14 -35.62 -15.66 -7.89
CA ASN A 14 -36.03 -16.25 -6.61
C ASN A 14 -36.76 -15.26 -5.69
N GLY A 15 -36.84 -13.97 -6.08
CA GLY A 15 -37.43 -12.91 -5.28
C GLY A 15 -36.47 -12.34 -4.23
N VAL A 16 -36.96 -11.34 -3.48
CA VAL A 16 -36.21 -10.70 -2.39
C VAL A 16 -36.48 -11.38 -1.05
N ILE A 17 -35.45 -11.41 -0.20
CA ILE A 17 -35.56 -11.75 1.21
C ILE A 17 -35.59 -10.44 1.99
N GLU A 18 -36.72 -10.14 2.63
CA GLU A 18 -36.85 -8.99 3.52
C GLU A 18 -36.10 -9.25 4.83
N GLN A 19 -35.13 -8.40 5.12
CA GLN A 19 -34.38 -8.41 6.38
C GLN A 19 -34.74 -7.17 7.18
N LYS A 20 -35.31 -7.36 8.37
CA LYS A 20 -35.64 -6.26 9.28
C LYS A 20 -34.48 -6.07 10.26
N LEU A 21 -33.78 -4.95 10.13
CA LEU A 21 -32.60 -4.61 10.92
C LEU A 21 -32.81 -3.22 11.52
N SER A 22 -32.78 -3.12 12.86
CA SER A 22 -32.88 -1.84 13.59
C SER A 22 -34.09 -0.96 13.23
N GLY A 23 -35.19 -1.54 12.75
CA GLY A 23 -36.41 -0.81 12.35
C GLY A 23 -36.53 -0.55 10.85
N ASP A 24 -35.44 -0.75 10.10
CA ASP A 24 -35.41 -0.62 8.64
C ASP A 24 -35.61 -1.99 7.97
N THR A 25 -36.18 -1.99 6.77
CA THR A 25 -36.39 -3.20 5.95
C THR A 25 -35.48 -3.15 4.75
N PHE A 26 -34.58 -4.12 4.63
CA PHE A 26 -33.64 -4.25 3.53
C PHE A 26 -34.03 -5.41 2.62
N ASN A 27 -33.98 -5.20 1.31
CA ASN A 27 -34.22 -6.23 0.31
C ASN A 27 -32.89 -6.94 0.00
N ALA A 28 -32.78 -8.22 0.35
CA ALA A 28 -31.56 -9.00 0.15
C ALA A 28 -31.75 -10.14 -0.85
N SER A 29 -30.65 -10.56 -1.48
CA SER A 29 -30.58 -11.77 -2.30
C SER A 29 -30.43 -13.01 -1.41
N SER A 30 -30.82 -14.18 -1.92
CA SER A 30 -30.64 -15.48 -1.27
C SER A 30 -29.22 -16.04 -1.38
N ILE A 31 -28.34 -15.37 -2.14
CA ILE A 31 -26.94 -15.76 -2.30
C ILE A 31 -26.20 -15.77 -0.96
N SER A 32 -25.42 -16.84 -0.75
CA SER A 32 -24.56 -16.97 0.41
C SER A 32 -23.46 -15.90 0.44
N ILE A 33 -23.22 -15.31 1.61
CA ILE A 33 -22.13 -14.36 1.85
C ILE A 33 -20.75 -14.93 1.48
N PHE A 34 -20.57 -16.26 1.54
CA PHE A 34 -19.32 -16.91 1.15
C PHE A 34 -18.96 -16.72 -0.33
N ALA A 35 -19.91 -16.33 -1.19
CA ALA A 35 -19.63 -16.00 -2.57
C ALA A 35 -18.67 -14.79 -2.73
N GLN A 36 -18.53 -13.95 -1.68
CA GLN A 36 -17.58 -12.84 -1.65
C GLN A 36 -16.16 -13.25 -1.24
N VAL A 37 -15.96 -14.46 -0.70
CA VAL A 37 -14.63 -14.90 -0.23
C VAL A 37 -13.55 -14.81 -1.32
N PRO A 38 -13.78 -15.25 -2.57
CA PRO A 38 -12.75 -15.21 -3.60
C PRO A 38 -12.26 -13.78 -3.90
N GLN A 39 -13.17 -12.80 -3.98
CA GLN A 39 -12.80 -11.42 -4.27
C GLN A 39 -12.04 -10.78 -3.10
N PHE A 40 -12.47 -10.99 -1.85
CA PHE A 40 -11.78 -10.44 -0.68
C PHE A 40 -10.42 -11.09 -0.45
N ALA A 41 -10.30 -12.40 -0.67
CA ALA A 41 -9.03 -13.09 -0.56
C ALA A 41 -8.01 -12.57 -1.58
N LEU A 42 -8.43 -12.34 -2.83
CA LEU A 42 -7.57 -11.77 -3.87
C LEU A 42 -7.16 -10.33 -3.58
N VAL A 43 -8.10 -9.49 -3.13
CA VAL A 43 -7.81 -8.10 -2.73
C VAL A 43 -6.79 -8.08 -1.59
N GLY A 44 -7.03 -8.84 -0.52
CA GLY A 44 -6.11 -8.88 0.62
C GLY A 44 -4.73 -9.42 0.26
N ALA A 45 -4.65 -10.48 -0.53
CA ALA A 45 -3.37 -10.98 -1.03
C ALA A 45 -2.62 -9.92 -1.86
N SER A 46 -3.33 -9.22 -2.75
CA SER A 46 -2.74 -8.17 -3.58
C SER A 46 -2.24 -6.98 -2.77
N GLU A 47 -2.97 -6.59 -1.72
CA GLU A 47 -2.61 -5.49 -0.83
C GLU A 47 -1.33 -5.81 -0.05
N VAL A 48 -1.22 -7.02 0.52
CA VAL A 48 -0.02 -7.45 1.24
C VAL A 48 1.20 -7.47 0.32
N PHE A 49 1.08 -8.05 -0.87
CA PHE A 49 2.20 -8.07 -1.83
C PHE A 49 2.61 -6.66 -2.27
N ALA A 50 1.65 -5.80 -2.63
CA ALA A 50 1.97 -4.45 -3.09
C ALA A 50 2.57 -3.58 -1.99
N SER A 51 1.99 -3.61 -0.78
CA SER A 51 2.41 -2.77 0.34
C SER A 51 3.75 -3.21 0.94
N VAL A 52 3.90 -4.50 1.26
CA VAL A 52 5.13 -5.03 1.90
C VAL A 52 6.29 -4.95 0.91
N SER A 53 6.15 -5.52 -0.28
CA SER A 53 7.25 -5.50 -1.26
C SER A 53 7.58 -4.08 -1.74
N GLY A 54 6.58 -3.21 -1.88
CA GLY A 54 6.78 -1.81 -2.25
C GLY A 54 7.56 -1.03 -1.19
N LEU A 55 7.22 -1.22 0.09
CA LEU A 55 7.89 -0.54 1.20
C LEU A 55 9.31 -1.08 1.44
N GLU A 56 9.49 -2.40 1.43
CA GLU A 56 10.81 -3.05 1.53
C GLU A 56 11.71 -2.62 0.39
N PHE A 57 11.18 -2.57 -0.83
CA PHE A 57 11.92 -2.06 -1.98
C PHE A 57 12.31 -0.60 -1.79
N ALA A 58 11.39 0.27 -1.38
CA ALA A 58 11.68 1.69 -1.16
C ALA A 58 12.76 1.89 -0.08
N TYR A 59 12.73 1.10 1.00
CA TYR A 59 13.78 1.09 2.02
C TYR A 59 15.13 0.62 1.47
N SER A 60 15.16 -0.40 0.61
CA SER A 60 16.40 -0.89 0.00
C SER A 60 17.08 0.15 -0.90
N GLN A 61 16.29 1.07 -1.49
CA GLN A 61 16.79 2.10 -2.39
C GLN A 61 17.09 3.43 -1.67
N ALA A 62 16.51 3.67 -0.48
CA ALA A 62 16.70 4.89 0.28
C ALA A 62 18.01 4.88 1.09
N PRO A 63 18.66 6.04 1.28
CA PRO A 63 19.75 6.17 2.26
C PRO A 63 19.26 5.83 3.68
N SER A 64 20.15 5.27 4.50
CA SER A 64 19.82 4.80 5.88
C SER A 64 19.15 5.87 6.75
N PHE A 65 19.55 7.14 6.64
CA PHE A 65 18.97 8.24 7.40
C PHE A 65 17.60 8.73 6.90
N MET A 66 17.14 8.28 5.72
CA MET A 66 15.86 8.70 5.12
C MET A 66 14.73 7.67 5.25
N GLN A 67 14.98 6.51 5.87
CA GLN A 67 13.96 5.45 6.00
C GLN A 67 12.69 5.94 6.72
N GLY A 68 12.82 6.80 7.74
CA GLY A 68 11.68 7.42 8.40
C GLY A 68 10.83 8.30 7.48
N LEU A 69 11.46 9.02 6.53
CA LEU A 69 10.75 9.81 5.52
C LEU A 69 9.99 8.90 4.54
N VAL A 70 10.59 7.78 4.14
CA VAL A 70 9.93 6.79 3.27
C VAL A 70 8.65 6.25 3.93
N MET A 71 8.71 5.91 5.22
CA MET A 71 7.52 5.49 5.97
C MET A 71 6.45 6.60 6.02
N GLY A 72 6.88 7.84 6.30
CA GLY A 72 5.97 8.99 6.32
C GLY A 72 5.27 9.20 4.98
N LEU A 73 6.00 9.11 3.86
CA LEU A 73 5.45 9.20 2.52
C LEU A 73 4.53 8.03 2.17
N PHE A 74 4.85 6.82 2.64
CA PHE A 74 3.99 5.65 2.48
C PHE A 74 2.63 5.89 3.15
N LEU A 75 2.62 6.30 4.43
CA LEU A 75 1.38 6.61 5.15
C LEU A 75 0.62 7.79 4.54
N MET A 76 1.33 8.83 4.09
CA MET A 76 0.73 9.97 3.40
C MET A 76 0.04 9.54 2.11
N THR A 77 0.68 8.67 1.32
CA THR A 77 0.11 8.13 0.08
C THR A 77 -1.15 7.32 0.37
N SER A 78 -1.16 6.50 1.43
CA SER A 78 -2.35 5.78 1.88
C SER A 78 -3.48 6.73 2.27
N GLY A 79 -3.18 7.82 2.98
CA GLY A 79 -4.15 8.85 3.33
C GLY A 79 -4.75 9.54 2.09
N ILE A 80 -3.90 9.92 1.14
CA ILE A 80 -4.33 10.49 -0.16
C ILE A 80 -5.20 9.49 -0.92
N GLY A 81 -4.87 8.20 -0.88
CA GLY A 81 -5.65 7.13 -1.51
C GLY A 81 -7.10 7.10 -1.03
N ASN A 82 -7.35 7.31 0.26
CA ASN A 82 -8.71 7.39 0.80
C ASN A 82 -9.49 8.59 0.24
N TYR A 83 -8.88 9.78 0.19
CA TYR A 83 -9.52 10.96 -0.41
C TYR A 83 -9.80 10.77 -1.90
N VAL A 84 -8.88 10.14 -2.63
CA VAL A 84 -9.10 9.81 -4.04
C VAL A 84 -10.25 8.83 -4.19
N SER A 85 -10.37 7.83 -3.31
CA SER A 85 -11.50 6.89 -3.32
C SER A 85 -12.84 7.59 -3.13
N GLU A 86 -12.94 8.50 -2.15
CA GLU A 86 -14.15 9.29 -1.94
C GLU A 86 -14.47 10.18 -3.14
N ALA A 87 -13.47 10.88 -3.67
CA ALA A 87 -13.64 11.73 -4.84
C ALA A 87 -14.12 10.95 -6.07
N ILE A 88 -13.60 9.74 -6.31
CA ILE A 88 -14.07 8.88 -7.40
C ILE A 88 -15.56 8.55 -7.24
N LEU A 89 -16.00 8.20 -6.03
CA LEU A 89 -17.42 7.90 -5.79
C LEU A 89 -18.31 9.12 -6.01
N GLU A 90 -17.88 10.31 -5.54
CA GLU A 90 -18.61 11.56 -5.77
C GLU A 90 -18.71 11.91 -7.26
N ILE A 91 -17.60 11.79 -7.99
CA ILE A 91 -17.57 12.01 -9.45
C ILE A 91 -18.52 11.03 -10.17
N VAL A 92 -18.53 9.75 -9.78
CA VAL A 92 -19.43 8.76 -10.39
C VAL A 92 -20.89 9.09 -10.09
N LYS A 93 -21.23 9.49 -8.86
CA LYS A 93 -22.59 9.91 -8.50
C LYS A 93 -23.05 11.10 -9.35
N GLU A 94 -22.21 12.11 -9.49
CA GLU A 94 -22.52 13.29 -10.30
C GLU A 94 -22.63 12.94 -11.80
N ALA A 95 -21.74 12.10 -12.32
CA ALA A 95 -21.69 11.76 -13.74
C ALA A 95 -22.80 10.80 -14.19
N THR A 96 -23.28 9.92 -13.30
CA THR A 96 -24.28 8.88 -13.61
C THR A 96 -25.67 9.18 -13.05
N GLY A 97 -25.80 10.27 -12.27
CA GLY A 97 -26.99 10.56 -11.48
C GLY A 97 -27.01 9.78 -10.18
N ALA A 98 -27.64 10.36 -9.16
CA ALA A 98 -27.83 9.72 -7.86
C ALA A 98 -29.06 8.79 -7.82
N ASP A 99 -30.01 9.00 -8.74
CA ASP A 99 -31.31 8.36 -8.71
C ASP A 99 -31.38 7.13 -9.65
N PRO A 100 -31.94 5.99 -9.20
CA PRO A 100 -32.27 4.85 -10.05
C PRO A 100 -33.17 5.23 -11.24
N PRO A 101 -33.14 4.47 -12.35
CA PRO A 101 -32.47 3.17 -12.54
C PRO A 101 -31.05 3.26 -13.13
N ASP A 102 -30.62 4.45 -13.55
CA ASP A 102 -29.35 4.63 -14.26
C ASP A 102 -28.15 4.95 -13.35
N ALA A 103 -28.39 5.27 -12.08
CA ALA A 103 -27.35 5.53 -11.08
C ALA A 103 -26.43 4.32 -10.91
N TRP A 104 -25.11 4.53 -10.99
CA TRP A 104 -24.13 3.45 -10.75
C TRP A 104 -23.87 3.23 -9.27
N PHE A 105 -24.14 4.22 -8.42
CA PHE A 105 -23.96 4.12 -6.97
C PHE A 105 -25.11 4.81 -6.21
N PRO A 106 -26.34 4.25 -6.30
CA PRO A 106 -27.51 4.75 -5.58
C PRO A 106 -27.45 4.39 -4.08
N GLU A 107 -28.38 4.95 -3.30
CA GLU A 107 -28.59 4.54 -1.89
C GLU A 107 -29.10 3.09 -1.77
N GLU A 108 -30.03 2.69 -2.63
CA GLU A 108 -30.51 1.30 -2.75
C GLU A 108 -29.81 0.60 -3.92
N MET A 109 -28.88 -0.29 -3.59
CA MET A 109 -28.02 -0.98 -4.56
C MET A 109 -28.79 -1.92 -5.49
N ASN A 110 -29.98 -2.39 -5.06
CA ASN A 110 -30.82 -3.26 -5.88
C ASN A 110 -31.35 -2.58 -7.14
N ASP A 111 -31.55 -1.27 -7.13
CA ASP A 111 -32.24 -0.54 -8.21
C ASP A 111 -31.30 0.19 -9.17
N GLY A 112 -30.00 0.32 -8.84
CA GLY A 112 -29.01 0.96 -9.72
C GLY A 112 -28.15 -0.01 -10.50
N LYS A 113 -27.08 0.46 -11.13
CA LYS A 113 -26.14 -0.31 -11.99
C LYS A 113 -24.74 -0.45 -11.37
N THR A 114 -24.67 -0.91 -10.14
CA THR A 114 -23.42 -0.99 -9.35
C THR A 114 -22.34 -1.90 -9.94
N GLU A 115 -22.71 -2.86 -10.78
CA GLU A 115 -21.77 -3.66 -11.56
C GLU A 115 -20.87 -2.79 -12.46
N ASN A 116 -21.38 -1.68 -13.00
CA ASN A 116 -20.61 -0.78 -13.86
C ASN A 116 -19.54 -0.03 -13.08
N LEU A 117 -19.85 0.43 -11.86
CA LEU A 117 -18.85 1.00 -10.95
C LEU A 117 -17.73 -0.01 -10.67
N PHE A 118 -18.08 -1.27 -10.37
CA PHE A 118 -17.06 -2.28 -10.12
C PHE A 118 -16.17 -2.57 -11.35
N PHE A 119 -16.73 -2.60 -12.56
CA PHE A 119 -15.93 -2.77 -13.77
C PHE A 119 -15.07 -1.54 -14.09
N MET A 120 -15.59 -0.34 -13.85
CA MET A 120 -14.84 0.90 -13.98
C MET A 120 -13.63 0.92 -13.03
N LEU A 121 -13.84 0.57 -11.76
CA LEU A 121 -12.75 0.46 -10.77
C LEU A 121 -11.74 -0.61 -11.17
N ALA A 122 -12.20 -1.76 -11.69
CA ALA A 122 -11.30 -2.79 -12.22
C ALA A 122 -10.47 -2.29 -13.40
N ALA A 123 -11.06 -1.54 -14.33
CA ALA A 123 -10.35 -0.94 -15.47
C ALA A 123 -9.34 0.12 -15.00
N LEU A 124 -9.71 0.96 -14.02
CA LEU A 124 -8.82 1.94 -13.42
C LEU A 124 -7.60 1.27 -12.77
N MET A 125 -7.82 0.19 -12.02
CA MET A 125 -6.74 -0.60 -11.43
C MET A 125 -5.86 -1.26 -12.48
N ALA A 126 -6.44 -1.78 -13.57
CA ALA A 126 -5.67 -2.34 -14.69
C ALA A 126 -4.77 -1.28 -15.36
N VAL A 127 -5.28 -0.06 -15.55
CA VAL A 127 -4.49 1.07 -16.06
C VAL A 127 -3.38 1.44 -15.09
N ASN A 128 -3.66 1.53 -13.79
CA ASN A 128 -2.65 1.79 -12.75
C ASN A 128 -1.52 0.73 -12.78
N THR A 129 -1.89 -0.55 -12.86
CA THR A 129 -0.91 -1.64 -12.99
C THR A 129 -0.10 -1.54 -14.27
N LEU A 130 -0.72 -1.19 -15.40
CA LEU A 130 -0.01 -1.00 -16.67
C LEU A 130 1.02 0.12 -16.56
N VAL A 131 0.65 1.28 -16.00
CA VAL A 131 1.56 2.40 -15.76
C VAL A 131 2.71 1.96 -14.85
N PHE A 132 2.41 1.24 -13.76
CA PHE A 132 3.42 0.70 -12.87
C PHE A 132 4.41 -0.23 -13.59
N VAL A 133 3.92 -1.16 -14.41
CA VAL A 133 4.77 -2.09 -15.19
C VAL A 133 5.67 -1.33 -16.16
N VAL A 134 5.15 -0.30 -16.84
CA VAL A 134 5.94 0.54 -17.75
C VAL A 134 7.04 1.26 -16.98
N VAL A 135 6.72 1.89 -15.84
CA VAL A 135 7.72 2.58 -15.01
C VAL A 135 8.75 1.59 -14.46
N ALA A 136 8.32 0.43 -13.97
CA ALA A 136 9.20 -0.61 -13.44
C ALA A 136 10.17 -1.12 -14.51
N TYR A 137 9.71 -1.27 -15.75
CA TYR A 137 10.56 -1.67 -16.88
C TYR A 137 11.68 -0.65 -17.17
N PHE A 138 11.42 0.64 -16.99
CA PHE A 138 12.40 1.71 -17.21
C PHE A 138 13.23 2.05 -15.96
N TYR A 139 12.87 1.53 -14.79
CA TYR A 139 13.53 1.84 -13.53
C TYR A 139 14.94 1.23 -13.46
N LYS A 140 15.93 2.02 -13.03
CA LYS A 140 17.31 1.57 -12.81
C LYS A 140 17.56 1.32 -11.33
N TYR A 141 17.92 0.09 -10.99
CA TYR A 141 18.21 -0.33 -9.62
C TYR A 141 19.56 0.20 -9.13
N LYS A 142 19.63 0.57 -7.85
CA LYS A 142 20.89 0.81 -7.15
C LYS A 142 21.54 -0.53 -6.78
N ALA A 143 22.86 -0.64 -6.92
CA ALA A 143 23.61 -1.82 -6.51
C ALA A 143 23.55 -2.01 -4.98
N PRO A 144 23.48 -3.26 -4.47
CA PRO A 144 23.43 -3.52 -3.04
C PRO A 144 24.68 -2.97 -2.31
N GLU A 145 24.51 -2.55 -1.06
CA GLU A 145 25.56 -1.92 -0.26
C GLU A 145 26.82 -2.81 -0.15
N GLU A 146 26.65 -4.13 -0.12
CA GLU A 146 27.72 -5.14 -0.11
C GLU A 146 28.69 -5.00 -1.30
N THR A 147 28.19 -4.71 -2.50
CA THR A 147 29.05 -4.43 -3.67
C THR A 147 29.84 -3.13 -3.52
N GLN A 148 29.30 -2.14 -2.81
CA GLN A 148 29.99 -0.87 -2.56
C GLN A 148 31.15 -1.06 -1.57
N TYR A 149 30.97 -1.86 -0.52
CA TYR A 149 32.06 -2.18 0.42
C TYR A 149 33.17 -2.99 -0.25
N LEU A 150 32.82 -3.98 -1.08
CA LEU A 150 33.79 -4.79 -1.81
C LEU A 150 34.55 -3.99 -2.87
N GLU A 151 33.94 -2.95 -3.45
CA GLU A 151 34.60 -2.05 -4.39
C GLU A 151 35.51 -1.06 -3.68
N VAL A 152 35.09 -0.54 -2.51
CA VAL A 152 35.95 0.26 -1.63
C VAL A 152 37.14 -0.57 -1.13
N GLU A 153 36.94 -1.82 -0.70
CA GLU A 153 38.01 -2.71 -0.24
C GLU A 153 39.03 -3.04 -1.32
N LYS A 154 38.61 -3.11 -2.60
CA LYS A 154 39.53 -3.26 -3.74
C LYS A 154 40.37 -2.01 -4.05
N VAL A 155 39.90 -0.83 -3.65
CA VAL A 155 40.55 0.46 -3.90
C VAL A 155 41.36 0.93 -2.68
N VAL A 156 41.04 0.44 -1.49
CA VAL A 156 41.77 0.71 -0.25
C VAL A 156 43.10 -0.06 -0.24
N ASP A 157 44.18 0.68 -0.04
CA ASP A 157 45.53 0.17 0.17
C ASP A 157 45.55 -0.75 1.41
N PRO A 158 45.94 -2.03 1.30
CA PRO A 158 45.89 -3.00 2.40
C PRO A 158 46.76 -2.61 3.61
N ASP A 159 47.72 -1.70 3.43
CA ASP A 159 48.60 -1.22 4.49
C ASP A 159 48.03 -0.01 5.25
N LYS A 160 46.88 0.53 4.82
CA LYS A 160 46.22 1.66 5.49
C LYS A 160 45.04 1.20 6.35
N PRO A 161 44.96 1.68 7.60
CA PRO A 161 43.81 1.36 8.45
C PRO A 161 42.52 1.92 7.83
N PRO A 162 41.38 1.26 8.02
CA PRO A 162 40.11 1.63 7.40
C PRO A 162 39.69 3.07 7.76
N PRO A 163 38.86 3.75 6.93
CA PRO A 163 38.55 5.17 7.09
C PRO A 163 37.97 5.56 8.48
N TYR A 164 37.31 4.65 9.18
CA TYR A 164 36.78 4.88 10.52
C TYR A 164 37.84 4.85 11.64
N GLU A 165 39.01 4.26 11.39
CA GLU A 165 40.17 4.25 12.29
C GLU A 165 41.11 5.44 12.08
N GLN A 166 41.04 6.09 10.91
CA GLN A 166 41.85 7.29 10.63
C GLN A 166 41.34 8.53 11.39
N THR A 167 40.08 8.54 11.82
CA THR A 167 39.47 9.65 12.56
C THR A 167 39.69 9.63 14.07
N THR A 168 40.21 8.53 14.65
CA THR A 168 40.54 8.45 16.09
C THR A 168 41.95 8.92 16.42
N GLY A 169 42.83 9.13 15.42
CA GLY A 169 44.20 9.65 15.61
C GLY A 169 44.30 11.15 15.89
N GLY A 170 43.18 11.83 16.13
CA GLY A 170 43.10 13.28 16.34
C GLY A 170 42.16 13.70 17.46
N PHE A 171 42.00 12.89 18.50
CA PHE A 171 41.49 13.42 19.77
C PHE A 171 42.62 14.18 20.45
N HIS A 172 42.62 15.50 20.34
CA HIS A 172 43.22 16.33 21.37
C HIS A 172 42.56 15.91 22.69
N GLU A 173 43.30 15.20 23.55
CA GLU A 173 42.89 14.97 24.94
C GLU A 173 42.49 16.32 25.53
N ASN A 174 41.22 16.46 25.88
CA ASN A 174 40.74 17.62 26.60
C ASN A 174 41.27 17.48 28.04
N PRO A 175 42.17 18.36 28.54
CA PRO A 175 42.85 18.15 29.82
C PRO A 175 41.96 18.35 31.06
N GLY A 176 40.64 18.22 30.91
CA GLY A 176 39.62 18.59 31.90
C GLY A 176 38.95 17.45 32.65
N TYR A 177 39.28 16.18 32.38
CA TYR A 177 38.76 15.07 33.17
C TYR A 177 39.90 14.37 33.92
N SER A 178 40.11 14.81 35.16
CA SER A 178 40.88 14.04 36.14
C SER A 178 40.21 12.69 36.35
N GLU A 179 40.90 11.62 35.97
CA GLU A 179 40.58 10.25 36.35
C GLU A 179 40.41 10.18 37.88
N HIS A 180 39.24 9.74 38.35
CA HIS A 180 39.11 9.25 39.72
C HIS A 180 39.55 7.78 39.71
N PRO A 181 40.52 7.39 40.55
CA PRO A 181 41.22 6.12 40.39
C PRO A 181 40.33 4.92 40.72
N GLU A 182 40.42 3.90 39.87
CA GLU A 182 40.09 2.51 40.20
C GLU A 182 40.75 2.13 41.54
N SER A 183 39.93 1.80 42.55
CA SER A 183 40.40 1.04 43.70
C SER A 183 40.30 -0.45 43.38
N THR A 184 41.43 -1.00 42.95
CA THR A 184 42.05 -2.23 43.47
C THR A 184 41.13 -3.40 43.86
N ARG A 185 41.24 -4.47 43.07
CA ARG A 185 41.23 -5.91 43.45
C ARG A 185 40.82 -6.25 44.90
N LEU A 186 39.74 -7.02 45.03
CA LEU A 186 39.73 -8.44 45.44
C LEU A 186 38.43 -9.10 44.93
#